data_AF-A0AA95SKS1-F1
#
_entry.id   AF-A0AA95SKS1-F1
#
_cell.length_a   1.000
_cell.length_b   1.000
_cell.length_c   1.000
_cell.angle_alpha   90.00
_cell.angle_beta   90.00
_cell.angle_gamma   90.00
#
_symmetry.space_group_name_H-M   'P 1'
#
loop_
_entity.id
_entity.type
_entity.pdbx_description
1 polymer ?
#
loop_
_entity_poly.entity_id
_entity_poly.type
_entity_poly.pdbx_seq_one_letter_code
_entity_poly.pdbx_strand_id
1 'polypeptide(L)'
;MRVTASNHPLGGPAESQPAGAPAPLDPVAAPAGAGAAAAALVSDLIQPAQQALAELPEIDQAKVAALREALARGEISFDAGRLAALIQRYHGGRG
;
A
#
# COMPACT_ATOMS: atom_id res chain seq x y z
N MET A 1 -8.32 -16.88 43.25
CA MET A 1 -6.90 -17.30 43.30
C MET A 1 -6.82 -18.72 42.75
N ARG A 2 -5.88 -18.95 41.81
CA ARG A 2 -5.43 -20.26 41.26
C ARG A 2 -6.47 -21.11 40.52
N VAL A 3 -6.49 -20.97 39.19
CA VAL A 3 -6.71 -22.11 38.28
C VAL A 3 -5.34 -22.45 37.70
N THR A 4 -4.90 -23.67 37.99
CA THR A 4 -3.62 -24.26 37.62
C THR A 4 -3.58 -24.64 36.14
N ALA A 5 -2.37 -24.58 35.59
CA ALA A 5 -2.03 -24.83 34.20
C ALA A 5 -2.16 -26.30 33.75
N SER A 6 -2.11 -26.44 32.42
CA SER A 6 -1.55 -27.55 31.63
C SER A 6 -2.54 -28.54 31.01
N ASN A 7 -2.75 -28.37 29.71
CA ASN A 7 -2.58 -29.49 28.79
C ASN A 7 -2.03 -28.98 27.46
N HIS A 8 -0.85 -29.45 27.08
CA HIS A 8 -0.19 -29.13 25.81
C HIS A 8 0.06 -30.44 25.05
N PRO A 9 -0.53 -30.64 23.88
CA PRO A 9 0.05 -31.47 22.81
C PRO A 9 0.58 -30.51 21.72
N LEU A 10 1.90 -30.38 21.56
CA LEU A 10 2.73 -31.10 20.57
C LEU A 10 2.05 -31.31 19.20
N GLY A 11 2.46 -30.48 18.23
CA GLY A 11 2.90 -30.94 16.90
C GLY A 11 1.85 -31.29 15.85
N GLY A 12 1.69 -30.40 14.87
CA GLY A 12 1.13 -30.70 13.54
C GLY A 12 0.88 -29.41 12.77
N PRO A 13 1.27 -29.29 11.49
CA PRO A 13 1.01 -28.07 10.72
C PRO A 13 -0.51 -27.92 10.59
N ALA A 14 -1.04 -26.80 11.06
CA ALA A 14 -2.39 -26.39 10.73
C ALA A 14 -2.43 -26.15 9.22
N GLU A 15 -2.94 -27.15 8.50
CA GLU A 15 -3.29 -27.07 7.10
C GLU A 15 -4.25 -25.88 6.92
N SER A 16 -3.76 -24.82 6.28
CA SER A 16 -4.54 -23.62 5.99
C SER A 16 -5.70 -23.97 5.07
N GLN A 17 -6.90 -24.16 5.63
CA GLN A 17 -8.16 -24.09 4.89
C GLN A 17 -8.86 -22.77 5.19
N PRO A 18 -9.00 -21.91 4.16
CA PRO A 18 -10.24 -21.20 3.94
C PRO A 18 -10.77 -21.57 2.54
N ALA A 19 -11.86 -22.32 2.47
CA ALA A 19 -13.23 -21.80 2.43
C ALA A 19 -13.66 -21.45 0.98
N GLY A 20 -14.48 -22.36 0.43
CA GLY A 20 -15.47 -22.18 -0.63
C GLY A 20 -15.22 -21.10 -1.69
N ALA A 21 -14.85 -21.54 -2.89
CA ALA A 21 -15.00 -20.73 -4.10
C ALA A 21 -16.48 -20.28 -4.23
N PRO A 22 -16.76 -18.98 -4.48
CA PRO A 22 -18.11 -18.54 -4.78
C PRO A 22 -18.55 -19.12 -6.12
N ALA A 23 -19.72 -19.75 -6.15
CA ALA A 23 -20.38 -20.18 -7.38
C ALA A 23 -20.67 -18.95 -8.26
N PRO A 24 -20.51 -19.05 -9.60
CA PRO A 24 -20.79 -17.93 -10.49
C PRO A 24 -22.28 -17.59 -10.46
N LEU A 25 -22.59 -16.34 -10.13
CA LEU A 25 -23.93 -15.77 -10.27
C LEU A 25 -24.17 -15.49 -11.76
N ASP A 26 -25.27 -16.01 -12.31
CA ASP A 26 -25.70 -15.75 -13.68
C ASP A 26 -25.83 -14.23 -13.94
N PRO A 27 -25.29 -13.70 -15.06
CA PRO A 27 -25.39 -12.29 -15.36
C PRO A 27 -26.83 -11.92 -15.76
N VAL A 28 -27.51 -11.16 -14.91
CA VAL A 28 -28.74 -10.45 -15.30
C VAL A 28 -28.36 -9.44 -16.38
N ALA A 29 -29.05 -9.48 -17.53
CA ALA A 29 -28.78 -8.60 -18.65
C ALA A 29 -29.11 -7.14 -18.27
N ALA A 30 -28.08 -6.37 -17.94
CA ALA A 30 -28.16 -4.93 -17.76
C ALA A 30 -28.39 -4.25 -19.13
N PRO A 31 -29.15 -3.13 -19.19
CA PRO A 31 -29.39 -2.43 -20.44
C PRO A 31 -28.06 -1.99 -21.08
N ALA A 32 -27.84 -2.44 -22.31
CA ALA A 32 -26.65 -2.14 -23.11
C ALA A 32 -26.58 -0.62 -23.37
N GLY A 33 -25.74 0.07 -22.60
CA GLY A 33 -25.52 1.52 -22.72
C GLY A 33 -25.28 2.22 -21.39
N ALA A 34 -25.94 1.78 -20.32
CA ALA A 34 -25.78 2.39 -18.99
C ALA A 34 -24.37 2.15 -18.41
N GLY A 35 -23.78 0.98 -18.68
CA GLY A 35 -22.42 0.64 -18.24
C GLY A 35 -21.32 1.47 -18.92
N ALA A 36 -21.50 1.85 -20.19
CA ALA A 36 -20.52 2.65 -20.91
C ALA A 36 -20.52 4.12 -20.43
N ALA A 37 -21.71 4.68 -20.16
CA ALA A 37 -21.83 6.01 -19.60
C ALA A 37 -21.32 6.08 -18.15
N ALA A 38 -21.58 5.05 -17.34
CA ALA A 38 -21.04 4.95 -15.98
C ALA A 38 -19.51 4.77 -15.98
N ALA A 39 -18.96 3.95 -16.88
CA ALA A 39 -17.51 3.76 -17.02
C ALA A 39 -16.79 5.04 -17.50
N ALA A 40 -17.44 5.85 -18.33
CA ALA A 40 -16.91 7.16 -18.76
C ALA A 40 -16.84 8.15 -17.57
N LEU A 41 -17.89 8.22 -16.75
CA LEU A 41 -17.89 9.04 -15.53
C LEU A 41 -16.83 8.57 -14.51
N VAL A 42 -16.61 7.26 -14.38
CA VAL A 42 -15.55 6.71 -13.51
C VAL A 42 -14.16 7.06 -14.05
N SER A 43 -13.97 6.99 -15.37
CA SER A 43 -12.70 7.38 -16.00
C SER A 43 -12.38 8.86 -15.76
N ASP A 44 -13.38 9.73 -15.83
CA ASP A 44 -13.22 11.17 -15.60
C ASP A 44 -12.73 11.50 -14.18
N LEU A 45 -13.15 10.72 -13.18
CA LEU A 45 -12.69 10.86 -11.79
C LEU A 45 -11.33 10.23 -11.52
N ILE A 46 -10.98 9.15 -12.22
CA ILE A 46 -9.73 8.41 -12.04
C ILE A 46 -8.57 9.07 -12.80
N GLN A 47 -8.83 9.72 -13.94
CA GLN A 47 -7.81 10.31 -14.80
C GLN A 47 -6.93 11.36 -14.08
N PRO A 48 -7.47 12.28 -13.27
CA PRO A 48 -6.66 13.25 -12.53
C PRO A 48 -5.74 12.60 -11.50
N ALA A 49 -6.21 11.54 -10.83
CA ALA A 49 -5.40 10.78 -9.88
C ALA A 49 -4.26 10.04 -10.59
N GLN A 50 -4.53 9.43 -11.75
CA GLN A 50 -3.50 8.76 -12.57
C GLN A 50 -2.43 9.75 -13.07
N GLN A 51 -2.84 10.95 -13.49
CA GLN A 51 -1.90 12.00 -13.89
C GLN A 51 -1.05 12.48 -12.71
N ALA A 52 -1.66 12.71 -11.54
CA ALA A 52 -0.91 13.09 -10.34
C ALA A 52 0.11 12.02 -9.91
N LEU A 53 -0.20 10.73 -10.11
CA LEU A 53 0.73 9.63 -9.84
C LEU A 53 1.86 9.56 -10.88
N ALA A 54 1.59 9.87 -12.14
CA ALA A 54 2.58 9.89 -13.22
C ALA A 54 3.52 11.12 -13.16
N GLU A 55 3.08 12.21 -12.53
CA GLU A 55 3.91 13.39 -12.27
C GLU A 55 4.85 13.23 -11.06
N LEU A 56 4.72 12.13 -10.31
CA LEU A 56 5.64 11.85 -9.21
C LEU A 56 7.06 11.61 -9.77
N PRO A 57 8.08 12.17 -9.12
CA PRO A 57 9.45 12.02 -9.59
C PRO A 57 9.91 10.57 -9.47
N GLU A 58 10.55 10.07 -10.53
CA GLU A 58 11.22 8.77 -10.51
C GLU A 58 12.35 8.77 -9.47
N ILE A 59 12.33 7.78 -8.57
CA ILE A 59 13.34 7.66 -7.51
C ILE A 59 14.49 6.76 -7.99
N ASP A 60 15.72 7.28 -7.97
CA ASP A 60 16.93 6.51 -8.25
C ASP A 60 17.25 5.55 -7.10
N GLN A 61 16.87 4.29 -7.27
CA GLN A 61 17.05 3.24 -6.25
C GLN A 61 18.53 2.94 -5.96
N ALA A 62 19.43 3.11 -6.95
CA ALA A 62 20.86 2.86 -6.74
C ALA A 62 21.45 3.89 -5.78
N LYS A 63 21.08 5.17 -5.93
CA LYS A 63 21.47 6.24 -5.00
C LYS A 63 20.89 6.03 -3.60
N VAL A 64 19.63 5.59 -3.50
CA VAL A 64 18.99 5.28 -2.22
C VAL A 64 19.72 4.14 -1.50
N ALA A 65 20.12 3.10 -2.22
CA ALA A 65 20.88 1.98 -1.63
C ALA A 65 22.24 2.45 -1.08
N ALA A 66 23.01 3.22 -1.86
CA ALA A 66 24.29 3.77 -1.42
C ALA A 66 24.14 4.65 -0.17
N LEU A 67 23.09 5.47 -0.11
CA LEU A 67 22.81 6.31 1.05
C LEU A 67 22.47 5.47 2.29
N ARG A 68 21.67 4.41 2.14
CA ARG A 68 21.34 3.49 3.24
C ARG A 68 22.57 2.78 3.79
N GLU A 69 23.49 2.36 2.92
CA GLU A 69 24.74 1.74 3.34
C GLU A 69 25.66 2.71 4.08
N ALA A 70 25.78 3.95 3.60
CA ALA A 70 26.56 4.98 4.28
C ALA A 70 25.97 5.34 5.66
N LEU A 71 24.64 5.36 5.78
CA LEU A 71 23.93 5.51 7.06
C LEU A 71 24.21 4.34 8.01
N ALA A 72 24.10 3.10 7.52
CA ALA A 72 24.35 1.91 8.32
C ALA A 72 25.79 1.83 8.84
N ARG A 73 26.76 2.30 8.04
CA ARG A 73 28.17 2.39 8.42
C ARG A 73 28.50 3.57 9.34
N GLY A 74 27.56 4.50 9.56
CA GLY A 74 27.77 5.69 10.39
C GLY A 74 28.66 6.76 9.75
N GLU A 75 28.89 6.70 8.44
CA GLU A 75 29.72 7.68 7.71
C GLU A 75 28.99 9.02 7.53
N ILE A 76 27.66 9.01 7.64
CA ILE A 76 26.80 10.18 7.55
C ILE A 76 25.82 10.22 8.72
N SER A 77 25.68 11.41 9.33
CA SER A 77 24.71 11.65 10.40
C SER A 77 23.31 11.85 9.83
N PHE A 78 22.32 11.16 10.40
CA PHE A 78 20.91 11.31 10.03
C PHE A 78 20.16 12.12 11.07
N ASP A 79 19.55 13.22 10.62
CA ASP A 79 18.66 14.04 11.43
C ASP A 79 17.23 13.93 10.88
N ALA A 80 16.42 13.12 11.56
CA ALA A 80 15.03 12.91 11.21
C ALA A 80 14.19 14.19 11.31
N GLY A 81 14.51 15.08 12.26
CA GLY A 81 13.81 16.35 12.46
C GLY A 81 14.07 17.31 11.31
N ARG A 82 15.34 17.41 10.88
CA ARG A 82 15.72 18.20 9.71
C ARG A 82 15.09 17.67 8.42
N LEU A 83 15.03 16.35 8.24
CA LEU A 83 14.36 15.75 7.09
C LEU A 83 12.86 16.06 7.10
N ALA A 84 12.18 15.89 8.24
CA ALA A 84 10.77 16.19 8.38
C ALA A 84 10.46 17.67 8.06
N ALA A 85 11.29 18.60 8.56
CA ALA A 85 11.17 20.02 8.25
C ALA A 85 11.37 20.32 6.75
N LEU A 86 12.31 19.64 6.09
CA LEU A 86 12.51 19.74 4.63
C LEU A 86 11.30 19.23 3.85
N ILE A 87 10.75 18.08 4.23
CA ILE A 87 9.54 17.50 3.62
C ILE A 87 8.36 18.46 3.79
N GLN A 88 8.16 19.00 4.99
CA GLN A 88 7.11 19.98 5.25
C GLN A 88 7.32 21.27 4.45
N ARG A 89 8.54 21.75 4.28
CA ARG A 89 8.80 22.94 3.45
C ARG A 89 8.51 22.69 1.97
N TYR A 90 8.86 21.51 1.47
CA TYR A 90 8.71 21.19 0.04
C TYR A 90 7.27 20.78 -0.32
N HIS A 91 6.58 20.05 0.57
CA HIS A 91 5.23 19.51 0.33
C HIS A 91 4.12 20.14 1.19
N GLY A 92 4.43 20.83 2.28
CA GLY A 92 3.46 21.32 3.27
C GLY A 92 2.64 22.54 2.83
N GLY A 93 2.71 22.92 1.56
CA GLY A 93 1.92 24.00 1.01
C GLY A 93 2.49 25.37 1.34
N ARG A 94 2.54 26.22 0.33
CA ARG A 94 2.58 27.66 0.53
C ARG A 94 1.31 28.03 1.32
N GLY A 95 1.46 28.33 2.61
CA GLY A 95 0.52 29.17 3.34
C GLY A 95 0.64 30.61 2.87
#